data_AF-A0A199UHY4-F1
#
_entry.id   AF-A0A199UHY4-F1
#
_cell.length_a   1.000
_cell.length_b   1.000
_cell.length_c   1.000
_cell.angle_alpha   90.00
_cell.angle_beta   90.00
_cell.angle_gamma   90.00
#
_symmetry.space_group_name_H-M   'P 1'
#
loop_
_entity.id
_entity.type
_entity.pdbx_description
1 polymer ?
#
loop_
_entity_poly.entity_id
_entity_poly.type
_entity_poly.pdbx_seq_one_letter_code
_entity_poly.pdbx_strand_id
1 'polypeptide(L)'
;MEFEKRKAAAMAALSAAGPDKSPKGGVDAAIAPLLAAINRHPALFTTSSCSGRISILSHPIPNPNPNPNPDPDGAKEKTTKKKKTKAGGGGWVFVSHDPADPDAVVDILFTNPSVEGGRRRRRRKRSCA
;
A
#
# COMPACT_ATOMS: atom_id res chain seq x y z
N MET A 1 19.88 -30.24 12.79
CA MET A 1 20.72 -29.02 12.80
C MET A 1 19.82 -27.78 12.77
N GLU A 2 20.24 -26.68 13.39
CA GLU A 2 19.43 -25.46 13.50
C GLU A 2 19.10 -24.81 12.14
N PHE A 3 20.03 -24.89 11.18
CA PHE A 3 19.84 -24.33 9.84
C PHE A 3 18.65 -24.94 9.10
N GLU A 4 18.57 -26.27 9.02
CA GLU A 4 17.48 -26.99 8.34
C GLU A 4 16.11 -26.64 8.93
N LYS A 5 16.04 -26.50 10.26
CA LYS A 5 14.81 -26.10 10.95
C LYS A 5 14.38 -24.69 10.53
N ARG A 6 15.32 -23.74 10.46
CA ARG A 6 15.04 -22.35 10.04
C ARG A 6 14.66 -22.27 8.56
N LYS A 7 15.33 -23.05 7.71
CA LYS A 7 15.01 -23.16 6.29
C LYS A 7 13.61 -23.73 6.06
N ALA A 8 13.27 -24.82 6.72
CA ALA A 8 11.94 -25.43 6.64
C ALA A 8 10.84 -24.45 7.09
N ALA A 9 11.07 -23.73 8.19
CA ALA A 9 10.14 -22.71 8.68
C ALA A 9 9.96 -21.54 7.70
N ALA A 10 11.04 -21.06 7.08
CA ALA A 10 10.98 -20.00 6.07
C ALA A 10 10.24 -20.44 4.81
N MET A 11 10.50 -21.66 4.33
CA MET A 11 9.80 -22.24 3.18
C MET A 11 8.30 -22.43 3.45
N ALA A 12 7.94 -22.89 4.65
CA ALA A 12 6.54 -23.00 5.05
C ALA A 12 5.86 -21.62 5.10
N ALA A 13 6.55 -20.59 5.60
CA ALA A 13 6.02 -19.22 5.64
C ALA A 13 5.83 -18.63 4.23
N LEU A 14 6.77 -18.85 3.32
CA LEU A 14 6.68 -18.39 1.92
C LEU A 14 5.60 -19.12 1.11
N SER A 15 5.29 -20.37 1.48
CA SER A 15 4.30 -21.22 0.79
C SER A 15 2.90 -21.12 1.40
N ALA A 16 2.73 -20.44 2.53
CA ALA A 16 1.45 -20.35 3.22
C ALA A 16 0.44 -19.59 2.35
N ALA A 17 -0.72 -20.20 2.10
CA ALA A 17 -1.81 -19.63 1.31
C ALA A 17 -2.56 -18.47 1.99
N GLY A 18 -2.08 -18.02 3.16
CA GLY A 18 -2.60 -16.85 3.86
C GLY A 18 -1.89 -15.58 3.42
N PRO A 19 -2.51 -14.39 3.58
CA PRO A 19 -1.85 -13.14 3.27
C PRO A 19 -0.53 -13.06 4.05
N ASP A 20 0.59 -12.99 3.34
CA ASP A 20 1.88 -12.68 3.92
C ASP A 20 1.75 -11.40 4.78
N LYS A 21 2.58 -11.26 5.82
CA LYS A 21 2.63 -10.05 6.66
C LYS A 21 3.00 -8.78 5.85
N SER A 22 3.37 -8.95 4.59
CA SER A 22 3.48 -7.88 3.61
C SER A 22 2.10 -7.27 3.29
N PRO A 23 1.98 -5.93 3.17
CA PRO A 23 0.73 -5.26 2.80
C PRO A 23 0.07 -5.78 1.51
N LYS A 24 0.84 -6.47 0.64
CA LYS A 24 0.40 -7.06 -0.62
C LYS A 24 -0.16 -8.49 -0.48
N GLY A 25 0.18 -9.20 0.59
CA GLY A 25 -0.32 -10.56 0.85
C GLY A 25 0.43 -11.71 0.17
N GLY A 26 1.52 -11.47 -0.56
CA GLY A 26 2.33 -12.55 -1.14
C GLY A 26 3.64 -12.09 -1.79
N VAL A 27 4.43 -13.07 -2.25
CA VAL A 27 5.70 -12.87 -2.97
C VAL A 27 5.43 -12.22 -4.34
N ASP A 28 6.27 -11.27 -4.73
CA ASP A 28 6.19 -10.64 -6.05
C ASP A 28 6.52 -11.62 -7.17
N ALA A 29 5.63 -11.72 -8.16
CA ALA A 29 5.78 -12.62 -9.31
C ALA A 29 7.11 -12.41 -10.05
N ALA A 30 7.58 -11.17 -10.14
CA ALA A 30 8.84 -10.81 -10.80
C ALA A 30 10.08 -11.49 -10.18
N ILE A 31 10.11 -11.72 -8.86
CA ILE A 31 11.25 -12.36 -8.18
C ILE A 31 10.97 -13.80 -7.78
N ALA A 32 9.75 -14.32 -7.96
CA ALA A 32 9.42 -15.70 -7.61
C ALA A 32 10.37 -16.75 -8.23
N PRO A 33 10.78 -16.63 -9.52
CA PRO A 33 11.76 -17.56 -10.11
C PRO A 33 13.14 -17.49 -9.45
N LEU A 34 13.58 -16.28 -9.07
CA LEU A 34 14.85 -16.06 -8.39
C LEU A 34 14.84 -16.67 -6.98
N LEU A 35 13.77 -16.45 -6.21
CA LEU A 35 13.63 -17.05 -4.88
C LEU A 35 13.60 -18.58 -4.96
N ALA A 36 12.90 -19.15 -5.96
CA ALA A 36 12.88 -20.59 -6.18
C ALA A 36 14.29 -21.13 -6.50
N ALA A 37 15.09 -20.42 -7.30
CA ALA A 37 16.46 -20.80 -7.61
C ALA A 37 17.36 -20.78 -6.36
N ILE A 38 17.27 -19.74 -5.52
CA ILE A 38 18.07 -19.63 -4.28
C ILE A 38 17.68 -20.73 -3.28
N ASN A 39 16.39 -20.97 -3.08
CA ASN A 39 15.90 -21.92 -2.07
C ASN A 39 16.20 -23.39 -2.41
N ARG A 40 16.47 -23.71 -3.69
CA ARG A 40 16.97 -25.03 -4.11
C ARG A 40 18.34 -25.35 -3.54
N HIS A 41 19.16 -24.35 -3.22
CA HIS A 41 20.51 -24.58 -2.72
C HIS A 41 20.47 -25.10 -1.27
N PRO A 42 21.14 -26.21 -0.93
CA PRO A 42 21.01 -26.84 0.39
C PRO A 42 21.40 -25.90 1.53
N ALA A 43 22.47 -25.11 1.38
CA ALA A 43 22.97 -24.22 2.42
C ALA A 43 22.43 -22.77 2.37
N LEU A 44 21.43 -22.48 1.53
CA LEU A 44 20.81 -21.16 1.45
C LEU A 44 19.29 -21.24 1.58
N PHE A 45 18.69 -20.17 2.07
CA PHE A 45 17.25 -19.94 2.00
C PHE A 45 16.95 -18.44 2.03
N THR A 46 15.81 -18.05 1.45
CA THR A 46 15.32 -16.68 1.45
C THR A 46 14.29 -16.49 2.56
N THR A 47 14.15 -15.26 3.05
CA THR A 47 13.09 -14.86 3.98
C THR A 47 12.15 -13.87 3.26
N SER A 48 11.58 -12.89 3.95
CA SER A 48 10.78 -11.82 3.33
C SER A 48 11.60 -11.06 2.29
N SER A 49 11.17 -11.08 1.04
CA SER A 49 11.83 -10.43 -0.10
C SER A 49 10.80 -9.74 -0.99
N CYS A 50 11.18 -8.68 -1.71
CA CYS A 50 10.32 -7.94 -2.64
C CYS A 50 11.09 -7.53 -3.90
N SER A 51 10.37 -7.24 -4.99
CA SER A 51 10.93 -6.79 -6.27
C SER A 51 11.09 -5.27 -6.38
N GLY A 52 10.85 -4.54 -5.29
CA GLY A 52 10.70 -3.08 -5.30
C GLY A 52 9.24 -2.64 -5.45
N ARG A 53 8.96 -1.38 -5.12
CA ARG A 53 7.62 -0.79 -5.21
C ARG A 53 7.66 0.73 -5.37
N ILE A 54 6.63 1.28 -6.01
CA ILE A 54 6.31 2.71 -6.02
C ILE A 54 5.18 2.93 -5.01
N SER A 55 5.31 3.94 -4.16
CA SER A 55 4.28 4.25 -3.17
C SER A 55 4.17 5.74 -2.93
N ILE A 56 2.94 6.23 -2.79
CA ILE A 56 2.64 7.61 -2.41
C ILE A 56 1.95 7.60 -1.05
N LEU A 57 2.51 8.39 -0.13
CA LEU A 57 2.06 8.47 1.25
C LEU A 57 1.75 9.93 1.59
N SER A 58 0.48 10.20 1.88
CA SER A 58 0.04 11.50 2.37
C SER A 58 0.38 11.62 3.84
N HIS A 59 1.16 12.64 4.22
CA HIS A 59 1.45 12.94 5.61
C HIS A 59 0.74 14.22 6.04
N PRO A 60 0.19 14.28 7.26
CA PRO A 60 -0.35 15.53 7.79
C PRO A 60 0.79 16.53 7.94
N ILE A 61 0.58 17.74 7.44
CA ILE A 61 1.49 18.86 7.67
C ILE A 61 1.32 19.25 9.14
N PRO A 62 2.38 19.25 9.98
CA PRO A 62 2.30 19.80 11.32
C PRO A 62 1.84 21.25 11.26
N ASN A 63 0.87 21.64 12.10
CA ASN A 63 0.32 23.00 12.07
C ASN A 63 1.45 24.00 12.36
N PRO A 64 1.87 24.85 11.39
CA PRO A 64 3.05 25.71 11.55
C PRO A 64 2.80 26.87 12.52
N ASN A 65 1.54 27.11 12.91
CA ASN A 65 1.17 28.10 13.90
C ASN A 65 0.32 27.43 15.00
N PRO A 66 0.93 26.83 16.03
CA PRO A 66 0.18 26.32 17.17
C PRO A 66 -0.49 27.50 17.87
N ASN A 67 -1.84 27.51 17.89
CA ASN A 67 -2.58 28.57 18.59
C ASN A 67 -2.16 28.56 20.08
N PRO A 68 -1.55 29.64 20.61
CA PRO A 68 -1.08 29.67 22.00
C PRO A 68 -2.23 29.72 23.02
N ASN A 69 -3.46 30.04 22.58
CA ASN A 69 -4.66 30.06 23.42
C ASN A 69 -5.73 29.11 22.84
N PRO A 70 -5.79 27.84 23.27
CA PRO A 70 -6.90 26.97 22.90
C PRO A 70 -8.19 27.50 23.53
N ASP A 71 -9.23 27.72 22.72
CA ASP A 71 -10.56 28.12 23.19
C ASP A 71 -11.10 27.08 24.20
N PRO A 72 -11.66 27.51 25.34
CA PRO A 72 -12.15 26.58 26.37
C PRO A 72 -13.34 25.72 25.92
N ASP A 73 -14.10 26.16 24.90
CA ASP A 73 -15.33 25.51 24.44
C ASP A 73 -15.31 25.08 22.94
N GLY A 74 -14.18 25.22 22.27
CA GLY A 74 -14.00 24.85 20.86
C GLY A 74 -13.33 23.50 20.69
N ALA A 75 -14.13 22.44 20.57
CA ALA A 75 -13.76 21.10 20.10
C ALA A 75 -12.29 20.70 20.33
N LYS A 76 -12.00 20.16 21.52
CA LYS A 76 -10.79 19.39 21.86
C LYS A 76 -10.16 18.83 20.57
N GLU A 77 -9.03 19.38 20.16
CA GLU A 77 -8.12 18.69 19.26
C GLU A 77 -7.85 17.36 19.96
N LYS A 78 -8.58 16.33 19.55
CA LYS A 78 -8.51 15.02 20.16
C LYS A 78 -7.11 14.57 19.87
N THR A 79 -6.23 14.74 20.84
CA THR A 79 -5.06 13.91 21.10
C THR A 79 -5.57 12.49 21.38
N THR A 80 -6.23 11.92 20.36
CA THR A 80 -6.34 10.49 20.19
C THR A 80 -4.90 10.03 20.23
N LYS A 81 -4.58 9.20 21.23
CA LYS A 81 -3.32 8.45 21.29
C LYS A 81 -3.02 7.99 19.87
N LYS A 82 -2.10 8.66 19.16
CA LYS A 82 -1.76 8.34 17.78
C LYS A 82 -1.29 6.91 17.82
N LYS A 83 -2.16 5.98 17.40
CA LYS A 83 -1.74 4.63 17.02
C LYS A 83 -0.60 4.90 16.06
N LYS A 84 0.63 4.51 16.42
CA LYS A 84 1.78 4.60 15.51
C LYS A 84 1.47 3.70 14.33
N THR A 85 0.68 4.20 13.38
CA THR A 85 0.58 3.63 12.05
C THR A 85 1.98 3.73 11.48
N LYS A 86 2.42 2.72 10.72
CA LYS A 86 3.76 2.71 10.09
C LYS A 86 4.02 3.96 9.21
N ALA A 87 3.00 4.77 8.96
CA ALA A 87 2.99 5.99 8.17
C ALA A 87 3.00 7.30 8.99
N GLY A 88 3.33 7.28 10.29
CA GLY A 88 3.57 8.53 11.04
C GLY A 88 2.37 9.48 11.18
N GLY A 89 1.14 8.94 11.14
CA GLY A 89 -0.09 9.73 11.12
C GLY A 89 -0.59 10.09 9.71
N GLY A 90 0.14 9.70 8.67
CA GLY A 90 -0.27 9.73 7.27
C GLY A 90 -1.04 8.49 6.80
N GLY A 91 -1.57 8.56 5.58
CA GLY A 91 -2.29 7.50 4.89
C GLY A 91 -1.68 7.16 3.54
N TRP A 92 -1.61 5.87 3.21
CA TRP A 92 -1.16 5.40 1.90
C TRP A 92 -2.20 5.77 0.84
N VAL A 93 -1.78 6.51 -0.17
CA VAL A 93 -2.62 6.94 -1.30
C VAL A 93 -2.46 5.98 -2.47
N PHE A 94 -1.24 5.50 -2.70
CA PHE A 94 -0.91 4.59 -3.80
C PHE A 94 0.21 3.63 -3.37
N VAL A 95 0.12 2.36 -3.78
CA VAL A 95 1.18 1.36 -3.63
C VAL A 95 1.10 0.41 -4.83
N SER A 96 2.19 0.28 -5.58
CA SER A 96 2.32 -0.67 -6.69
C SER A 96 3.69 -1.34 -6.68
N HIS A 97 3.71 -2.63 -6.98
CA HIS A 97 4.95 -3.40 -7.21
C HIS A 97 5.25 -3.59 -8.71
N ASP A 98 4.33 -3.15 -9.57
CA ASP A 98 4.47 -3.08 -11.02
C ASP A 98 4.76 -1.63 -11.44
N PRO A 99 5.29 -1.40 -12.66
CA PRO A 99 5.45 -0.05 -13.19
C PRO A 99 4.16 0.76 -13.05
N ALA A 100 4.25 1.95 -12.46
CA ALA A 100 3.09 2.80 -12.26
C ALA A 100 2.78 3.57 -13.54
N ASP A 101 1.50 3.58 -13.93
CA ASP A 101 1.00 4.43 -15.01
C ASP A 101 0.98 5.89 -14.53
N PRO A 102 1.75 6.80 -15.14
CA PRO A 102 1.81 8.19 -14.74
C PRO A 102 0.44 8.89 -14.76
N ASP A 103 -0.39 8.62 -15.76
CA ASP A 103 -1.68 9.29 -15.92
C ASP A 103 -2.66 8.85 -14.82
N ALA A 104 -2.71 7.54 -14.53
CA ALA A 104 -3.50 7.01 -13.43
C ALA A 104 -3.04 7.55 -12.06
N VAL A 105 -1.73 7.75 -11.87
CA VAL A 105 -1.18 8.35 -10.65
C VAL A 105 -1.60 9.81 -10.52
N VAL A 106 -1.54 10.59 -11.59
CA VAL A 106 -1.99 11.99 -11.62
C VAL A 106 -3.48 12.07 -11.29
N ASP A 107 -4.30 11.22 -11.90
CA ASP A 107 -5.74 11.15 -11.62
C ASP A 107 -6.02 10.86 -10.14
N ILE A 108 -5.31 9.90 -9.53
CA ILE A 108 -5.46 9.59 -8.09
C ILE A 108 -5.10 10.81 -7.22
N LEU A 109 -4.08 11.59 -7.61
CA LEU A 109 -3.58 12.71 -6.81
C LEU A 109 -4.41 13.98 -6.95
N PHE A 110 -4.99 14.24 -8.12
CA PHE A 110 -5.57 15.53 -8.45
C PHE A 110 -7.04 15.49 -8.87
N THR A 111 -7.67 14.31 -8.96
CA THR A 111 -9.10 14.23 -9.25
C THR A 111 -9.92 14.62 -8.01
N ASN A 112 -10.59 15.76 -8.10
CA ASN A 112 -11.59 16.17 -7.12
C ASN A 112 -12.89 15.37 -7.33
N PRO A 113 -13.42 14.68 -6.31
CA PRO A 113 -14.72 13.99 -6.40
C PRO A 113 -15.93 14.94 -6.54
N SER A 114 -15.73 16.26 -6.60
CA SER A 114 -16.81 17.25 -6.63
C SER A 114 -17.38 17.55 -8.03
N VAL A 115 -16.91 16.92 -9.10
CA VAL A 115 -17.29 17.28 -10.49
C VAL A 115 -18.06 16.17 -11.22
N GLU A 116 -18.62 15.17 -10.52
CA GLU A 116 -19.41 14.10 -11.14
C GLU A 116 -20.94 14.31 -11.01
N GLY A 117 -21.37 15.56 -11.20
CA GLY A 117 -22.78 15.96 -11.20
C GLY A 117 -23.17 16.74 -12.44
N GLY A 118 -22.84 16.30 -13.66
CA GLY A 118 -23.10 17.16 -14.81
C GLY A 118 -22.87 16.66 -16.23
N ARG A 119 -22.83 15.35 -16.52
CA ARG A 119 -22.89 14.89 -17.92
C ARG A 119 -23.86 13.72 -18.09
N ARG A 120 -25.15 14.07 -18.21
CA ARG A 120 -26.17 13.20 -18.79
C ARG A 120 -25.68 12.69 -20.16
N ARG A 121 -25.28 11.43 -20.22
CA ARG A 121 -25.04 10.70 -21.47
C ARG A 121 -26.36 10.70 -22.25
N ARG A 122 -26.46 11.52 -23.31
CA ARG A 122 -27.51 11.37 -24.32
C ARG A 122 -27.28 10.03 -25.02
N ARG A 123 -27.95 8.97 -24.55
CA ARG A 123 -28.10 7.71 -25.27
C ARG A 123 -28.77 8.03 -26.61
N ARG A 124 -28.00 8.07 -27.70
CA ARG A 124 -28.55 7.96 -29.05
C ARG A 124 -29.08 6.53 -29.18
N LYS A 125 -30.41 6.40 -29.17
CA LYS A 125 -31.13 5.18 -29.54
C LYS A 125 -30.73 4.86 -30.98
N ARG A 126 -29.92 3.81 -31.19
CA ARG A 126 -29.79 3.18 -32.50
C ARG A 126 -31.08 2.39 -32.71
N SER A 127 -31.87 2.78 -33.69
CA SER A 127 -33.02 2.03 -34.18
C SER A 127 -32.48 0.91 -35.08
N CYS A 128 -32.71 -0.34 -34.70
CA CYS A 128 -32.69 -1.46 -35.64
C CYS A 128 -34.13 -1.69 -36.08
N ALA A 129 -34.39 -1.52 -37.38
CA ALA A 129 -35.38 -2.20 -38.19
C ALA A 129 -34.96 -1.98 -39.64
#